data_AF-A0A522WDC0-F1
#
_entry.id   AF-A0A522WDC0-F1
#
_cell.length_a   1.000
_cell.length_b   1.000
_cell.length_c   1.000
_cell.angle_alpha   90.00
_cell.angle_beta   90.00
_cell.angle_gamma   90.00
#
_symmetry.space_group_name_H-M   'P 1'
#
loop_
_entity.id
_entity.type
_entity.pdbx_description
1 polymer ?
#
loop_
_entity_poly.entity_id
_entity_poly.type
_entity_poly.pdbx_seq_one_letter_code
_entity_poly.pdbx_strand_id
1 'polypeptide(L)'
;MTMSTNIIRDMSQKTALKYGLKDTKEEKKLFEVCWKWRKETDEIVKKEDDAMHTEVARQFGLFANRVNETGHVRPDSQELGHRYIHKEDLTGKKYVIFSDHHWMDNANRQNYFKQNRNKQNNKDLYVQVLRKYLQKEYTLIENGDVEDLIVFEPTMEEIEARAGMNQQQLKQRRVTSRGLAFDKIVEDNRDLYTMLSQFHRENRFLKIAGNHDYNLQDGTPLAHLQNKFPGINAPYDYVLLTNNNKVEYAILHGHQFDTSTNPVYAPRIGETISESLGWAYQGADRTWAWNDDCQKWATANGPFRNVAVTDTYKETNWLETAIDGAGLLIGNLHSKDAWESLFKHNIAWEYFENTDPEKAYQLEVKTGNEFFKIRHLNEENIIKWHNACFTDAATRPKLVLGHSHEVRAKPLYNNENYKWYYNTGSAGRFENLIWGLEIVNGVATVISWSFPRLYSGEPERRVYGPDQQAPKKKIMASANPVDL
;
A
#
# COMPACT_ATOMS: atom_id res chain seq x y z
N MET A 1 -13.23 25.75 -3.58
CA MET A 1 -13.47 24.31 -3.34
C MET A 1 -14.37 23.65 -4.38
N THR A 2 -15.51 24.24 -4.76
CA THR A 2 -16.39 23.66 -5.81
C THR A 2 -15.70 23.48 -7.16
N MET A 3 -14.77 24.39 -7.50
CA MET A 3 -14.01 24.35 -8.76
C MET A 3 -13.04 23.16 -8.85
N SER A 4 -12.24 22.90 -7.81
CA SER A 4 -11.33 21.74 -7.78
C SER A 4 -12.09 20.41 -7.84
N THR A 5 -13.24 20.34 -7.18
CA THR A 5 -14.08 19.13 -7.18
C THR A 5 -14.61 18.81 -8.59
N ASN A 6 -15.01 19.81 -9.38
CA ASN A 6 -15.49 19.59 -10.75
C ASN A 6 -14.37 19.17 -11.71
N ILE A 7 -13.15 19.68 -11.50
CA ILE A 7 -11.97 19.29 -12.28
C ILE A 7 -11.61 17.83 -12.01
N ILE A 8 -11.50 17.44 -10.72
CA ILE A 8 -11.20 16.05 -10.34
C ILE A 8 -12.28 15.13 -10.89
N ARG A 9 -13.55 15.55 -10.88
CA ARG A 9 -14.67 14.81 -11.49
C ARG A 9 -14.47 14.59 -12.99
N ASP A 10 -14.21 15.65 -13.76
CA ASP A 10 -14.00 15.55 -15.22
C ASP A 10 -12.77 14.68 -15.56
N MET A 11 -11.67 14.85 -14.82
CA MET A 11 -10.48 14.00 -14.93
C MET A 11 -10.78 12.54 -14.62
N SER A 12 -11.59 12.28 -13.59
CA SER A 12 -12.04 10.93 -13.23
C SER A 12 -12.88 10.34 -14.36
N GLN A 13 -13.83 11.07 -14.93
CA GLN A 13 -14.65 10.61 -16.06
C GLN A 13 -13.80 10.23 -17.28
N LYS A 14 -12.87 11.10 -17.65
CA LYS A 14 -11.98 10.88 -18.81
C LYS A 14 -11.06 9.67 -18.61
N THR A 15 -10.49 9.54 -17.41
CA THR A 15 -9.65 8.40 -17.02
C THR A 15 -10.48 7.10 -17.07
N ALA A 16 -11.70 7.13 -16.53
CA ALA A 16 -12.55 5.96 -16.42
C ALA A 16 -13.00 5.40 -17.79
N LEU A 17 -13.45 6.26 -18.71
CA LEU A 17 -13.81 5.87 -20.09
C LEU A 17 -12.69 5.12 -20.81
N LYS A 18 -11.44 5.44 -20.48
CA LYS A 18 -10.29 4.81 -21.09
C LYS A 18 -9.99 3.42 -20.54
N TYR A 19 -10.11 3.22 -19.22
CA TYR A 19 -9.85 1.94 -18.58
C TYR A 19 -11.02 0.95 -18.72
N GLY A 20 -11.78 1.07 -19.81
CA GLY A 20 -12.82 0.12 -20.18
C GLY A 20 -14.20 0.44 -19.65
N LEU A 21 -14.43 1.62 -19.05
CA LEU A 21 -15.81 2.08 -18.90
C LEU A 21 -16.38 2.37 -20.29
N LYS A 22 -17.45 1.66 -20.63
CA LYS A 22 -18.25 1.94 -21.80
C LYS A 22 -19.00 3.25 -21.56
N ASP A 23 -19.14 4.06 -22.60
CA ASP A 23 -19.97 5.27 -22.54
C ASP A 23 -21.48 4.95 -22.50
N THR A 24 -21.89 4.13 -21.55
CA THR A 24 -23.26 3.66 -21.35
C THR A 24 -23.97 4.54 -20.33
N LYS A 25 -25.30 4.54 -20.40
CA LYS A 25 -26.14 5.29 -19.46
C LYS A 25 -25.99 4.74 -18.03
N GLU A 26 -25.84 3.43 -17.92
CA GLU A 26 -25.67 2.68 -16.68
C GLU A 26 -24.37 3.06 -15.97
N GLU A 27 -23.25 3.08 -16.69
CA GLU A 27 -21.95 3.44 -16.10
C GLU A 27 -21.86 4.92 -15.74
N LYS A 28 -22.51 5.82 -16.51
CA LYS A 28 -22.69 7.22 -16.10
C LYS A 28 -23.50 7.34 -14.81
N LYS A 29 -24.58 6.58 -14.66
CA LYS A 29 -25.39 6.57 -13.42
C LYS A 29 -24.55 6.08 -12.23
N LEU A 30 -23.78 5.00 -12.43
CA LEU A 30 -22.82 4.48 -11.45
C LEU A 30 -21.81 5.56 -11.05
N PHE A 31 -21.23 6.27 -12.03
CA PHE A 31 -20.30 7.38 -11.79
C PHE A 31 -20.90 8.40 -10.82
N GLU A 32 -22.12 8.89 -11.11
CA GLU A 32 -22.73 9.96 -10.32
C GLU A 32 -23.03 9.54 -8.88
N VAL A 33 -23.42 8.28 -8.67
CA VAL A 33 -23.69 7.77 -7.32
C VAL A 33 -22.40 7.64 -6.52
N CYS A 34 -21.37 6.99 -7.06
CA CYS A 34 -20.07 6.88 -6.40
C CYS A 34 -19.45 8.26 -6.13
N TRP A 35 -19.57 9.18 -7.08
CA TRP A 35 -19.08 10.55 -6.91
C TRP A 35 -19.80 11.31 -5.80
N LYS A 36 -21.10 11.08 -5.62
CA LYS A 36 -21.87 11.62 -4.50
C LYS A 36 -21.34 11.10 -3.16
N TRP A 37 -21.12 9.79 -3.03
CA TRP A 37 -20.55 9.19 -1.82
C TRP A 37 -19.15 9.71 -1.50
N ARG A 38 -18.32 9.92 -2.54
CA ARG A 38 -17.02 10.55 -2.38
C ARG A 38 -17.14 11.95 -1.78
N LYS A 39 -18.02 12.80 -2.32
CA LYS A 39 -18.26 14.16 -1.80
C LYS A 39 -18.72 14.16 -0.34
N GLU A 40 -19.64 13.28 0.00
CA GLU A 40 -20.12 13.12 1.39
C GLU A 40 -18.98 12.70 2.32
N THR A 41 -18.08 11.83 1.85
CA THR A 41 -16.89 11.39 2.58
C THR A 41 -15.87 12.52 2.73
N ASP A 42 -15.64 13.33 1.70
CA ASP A 42 -14.73 14.49 1.78
C ASP A 42 -15.19 15.53 2.82
N GLU A 43 -16.50 15.76 2.95
CA GLU A 43 -17.06 16.63 4.00
C GLU A 43 -16.87 16.04 5.40
N ILE A 44 -16.95 14.71 5.55
CA ILE A 44 -16.64 14.02 6.80
C ILE A 44 -15.16 14.19 7.14
N VAL A 45 -14.25 13.89 6.19
CA VAL A 45 -12.80 14.04 6.37
C VAL A 45 -12.48 15.46 6.82
N LYS A 46 -13.05 16.47 6.14
CA LYS A 46 -12.86 17.87 6.50
C LYS A 46 -13.34 18.20 7.92
N LYS A 47 -14.46 17.61 8.36
CA LYS A 47 -15.02 17.86 9.69
C LYS A 47 -14.22 17.16 10.79
N GLU A 48 -13.61 16.02 10.48
CA GLU A 48 -12.98 15.12 11.45
C GLU A 48 -11.45 15.09 11.32
N ASP A 49 -10.86 15.96 10.51
CA ASP A 49 -9.42 15.98 10.19
C ASP A 49 -8.53 15.98 11.45
N ASP A 50 -8.79 16.90 12.39
CA ASP A 50 -8.07 16.97 13.67
C ASP A 50 -8.23 15.69 14.51
N ALA A 51 -9.42 15.09 14.48
CA ALA A 51 -9.70 13.86 15.22
C ALA A 51 -9.01 12.64 14.58
N MET A 52 -8.90 12.60 13.26
CA MET A 52 -8.16 11.57 12.52
C MET A 52 -6.66 11.65 12.82
N HIS A 53 -6.08 12.85 12.82
CA HIS A 53 -4.66 13.04 13.19
C HIS A 53 -4.39 12.71 14.67
N THR A 54 -5.30 13.10 15.57
CA THR A 54 -5.24 12.72 16.99
C THR A 54 -5.29 11.21 17.17
N GLU A 55 -6.14 10.53 16.39
CA GLU A 55 -6.24 9.08 16.41
C GLU A 55 -4.95 8.40 15.94
N VAL A 56 -4.32 8.89 14.87
CA VAL A 56 -3.02 8.36 14.41
C VAL A 56 -1.96 8.46 15.51
N ALA A 57 -1.87 9.61 16.19
CA ALA A 57 -0.95 9.76 17.33
C ALA A 57 -1.28 8.79 18.48
N ARG A 58 -2.58 8.56 18.75
CA ARG A 58 -3.04 7.60 19.75
C ARG A 58 -2.66 6.16 19.39
N GLN A 59 -2.87 5.74 18.15
CA GLN A 59 -2.48 4.42 17.62
C GLN A 59 -0.97 4.20 17.75
N PHE A 60 -0.17 5.24 17.50
CA PHE A 60 1.27 5.16 17.71
C PHE A 60 1.64 4.96 19.19
N GLY A 61 0.98 5.68 20.11
CA GLY A 61 1.14 5.49 21.55
C GLY A 61 0.77 4.09 22.01
N LEU A 62 -0.34 3.53 21.50
CA LEU A 62 -0.72 2.14 21.78
C LEU A 62 0.34 1.15 21.29
N PHE A 63 0.79 1.31 20.04
CA PHE A 63 1.87 0.49 19.48
C PHE A 63 3.12 0.51 20.39
N ALA A 64 3.57 1.69 20.79
CA ALA A 64 4.73 1.83 21.66
C ALA A 64 4.56 1.13 23.00
N ASN A 65 3.37 1.25 23.61
CA ASN A 65 3.05 0.54 24.85
C ASN A 65 3.12 -0.98 24.67
N ARG A 66 2.54 -1.52 23.58
CA ARG A 66 2.53 -2.97 23.34
C ARG A 66 3.90 -3.55 23.05
N VAL A 67 4.79 -2.80 22.39
CA VAL A 67 6.19 -3.20 22.20
C VAL A 67 6.91 -3.36 23.55
N ASN A 68 6.60 -2.49 24.52
CA ASN A 68 7.24 -2.49 25.83
C ASN A 68 6.62 -3.48 26.84
N GLU A 69 5.44 -4.04 26.55
CA GLU A 69 4.82 -5.06 27.40
C GLU A 69 5.66 -6.35 27.39
N THR A 70 5.91 -6.95 28.55
CA THR A 70 6.74 -8.16 28.68
C THR A 70 5.95 -9.46 28.53
N GLY A 71 4.62 -9.40 28.44
CA GLY A 71 3.72 -10.56 28.33
C GLY A 71 3.05 -10.72 26.97
N HIS A 72 2.29 -11.80 26.80
CA HIS A 72 1.33 -11.93 25.70
C HIS A 72 0.20 -10.91 25.91
N VAL A 73 -0.05 -10.08 24.90
CA VAL A 73 -1.18 -9.15 24.92
C VAL A 73 -2.45 -9.96 24.78
N ARG A 74 -3.43 -9.69 25.65
CA ARG A 74 -4.70 -10.42 25.62
C ARG A 74 -5.49 -10.03 24.36
N PRO A 75 -6.09 -10.99 23.64
CA PRO A 75 -6.98 -10.73 22.51
C PRO A 75 -8.26 -9.95 22.86
N ASP A 76 -8.50 -9.66 24.15
CA ASP A 76 -9.71 -8.99 24.63
C ASP A 76 -9.62 -7.45 24.58
N SER A 77 -8.51 -6.87 24.11
CA SER A 77 -8.44 -5.43 23.90
C SER A 77 -9.49 -5.02 22.85
N GLN A 78 -10.35 -4.06 23.19
CA GLN A 78 -11.25 -3.45 22.21
C GLN A 78 -10.51 -2.43 21.31
N GLU A 79 -9.18 -2.40 21.39
CA GLU A 79 -8.33 -1.47 20.66
C GLU A 79 -8.10 -1.98 19.23
N LEU A 80 -8.97 -1.56 18.31
CA LEU A 80 -8.85 -1.88 16.89
C LEU A 80 -7.45 -1.54 16.37
N GLY A 81 -6.80 -2.49 15.71
CA GLY A 81 -5.40 -2.40 15.23
C GLY A 81 -4.32 -2.82 16.21
N HIS A 82 -4.67 -3.24 17.44
CA HIS A 82 -3.72 -3.66 18.47
C HIS A 82 -4.26 -4.84 19.31
N ARG A 83 -5.09 -5.70 18.72
CA ARG A 83 -5.76 -6.85 19.36
C ARG A 83 -4.94 -8.12 19.28
N TYR A 84 -4.39 -8.41 18.10
CA TYR A 84 -3.73 -9.68 17.81
C TYR A 84 -2.23 -9.45 17.61
N ILE A 85 -1.43 -9.79 18.63
CA ILE A 85 0.00 -9.50 18.63
C ILE A 85 0.78 -10.79 18.82
N HIS A 86 1.66 -11.08 17.88
CA HIS A 86 2.53 -12.25 17.94
C HIS A 86 3.93 -11.87 18.39
N LYS A 87 4.50 -12.64 19.32
CA LYS A 87 5.90 -12.50 19.75
C LYS A 87 6.64 -13.77 19.40
N GLU A 88 7.74 -13.63 18.68
CA GLU A 88 8.55 -14.74 18.17
C GLU A 88 10.02 -14.52 18.55
N ASP A 89 10.71 -15.55 19.02
CA ASP A 89 12.16 -15.50 19.19
C ASP A 89 12.84 -15.54 17.82
N LEU A 90 13.72 -14.57 17.58
CA LEU A 90 14.50 -14.39 16.37
C LEU A 90 15.70 -15.34 16.30
N THR A 91 16.14 -15.88 17.44
CA THR A 91 17.40 -16.62 17.57
C THR A 91 17.42 -17.86 16.68
N GLY A 92 18.41 -17.95 15.79
CA GLY A 92 18.60 -19.09 14.89
C GLY A 92 17.57 -19.21 13.75
N LYS A 93 16.64 -18.26 13.62
CA LYS A 93 15.58 -18.28 12.61
C LYS A 93 15.87 -17.33 11.46
N LYS A 94 15.26 -17.63 10.31
CA LYS A 94 15.31 -16.85 9.07
C LYS A 94 13.90 -16.41 8.73
N TYR A 95 13.71 -15.15 8.38
CA TYR A 95 12.40 -14.61 8.01
C TYR A 95 12.47 -13.98 6.63
N VAL A 96 11.38 -14.12 5.87
CA VAL A 96 11.15 -13.35 4.65
C VAL A 96 9.80 -12.66 4.75
N ILE A 97 9.77 -11.38 4.42
CA ILE A 97 8.62 -10.50 4.57
C ILE A 97 8.24 -9.94 3.21
N PHE A 98 6.97 -10.07 2.85
CA PHE A 98 6.37 -9.50 1.65
C PHE A 98 5.08 -8.76 2.01
N SER A 99 4.72 -7.73 1.24
CA SER A 99 3.58 -6.86 1.53
C SER A 99 2.99 -6.30 0.24
N ASP A 100 1.71 -5.91 0.29
CA ASP A 100 1.04 -5.14 -0.77
C ASP A 100 1.03 -5.89 -2.10
N HIS A 101 0.60 -7.14 -2.06
CA HIS A 101 0.44 -7.91 -3.29
C HIS A 101 -0.87 -7.61 -4.01
N HIS A 102 -1.93 -7.26 -3.27
CA HIS A 102 -3.28 -7.00 -3.77
C HIS A 102 -3.78 -8.06 -4.76
N TRP A 103 -3.78 -9.32 -4.33
CA TRP A 103 -4.39 -10.40 -5.08
C TRP A 103 -5.89 -10.19 -5.14
N MET A 104 -6.41 -10.19 -6.36
CA MET A 104 -7.84 -10.15 -6.61
C MET A 104 -8.27 -11.42 -7.33
N ASP A 105 -9.58 -11.58 -7.53
CA ASP A 105 -10.07 -12.61 -8.42
C ASP A 105 -9.63 -12.37 -9.87
N ASN A 106 -9.59 -13.43 -10.66
CA ASN A 106 -9.06 -13.41 -12.03
C ASN A 106 -9.87 -12.55 -12.99
N ALA A 107 -11.15 -12.33 -12.70
CA ALA A 107 -12.02 -11.51 -13.54
C ALA A 107 -11.91 -10.02 -13.20
N ASN A 108 -11.30 -9.67 -12.06
CA ASN A 108 -11.13 -8.28 -11.65
C ASN A 108 -10.07 -7.60 -12.52
N ARG A 109 -10.43 -6.48 -13.16
CA ARG A 109 -9.53 -5.71 -14.03
C ARG A 109 -8.39 -5.01 -13.27
N GLN A 110 -8.41 -5.03 -11.94
CA GLN A 110 -7.34 -4.53 -11.08
C GLN A 110 -6.45 -5.66 -10.54
N ASN A 111 -6.64 -6.92 -10.98
CA ASN A 111 -5.80 -8.05 -10.61
C ASN A 111 -4.42 -8.01 -11.30
N TYR A 112 -3.65 -6.99 -10.98
CA TYR A 112 -2.37 -6.71 -11.61
C TYR A 112 -1.30 -7.74 -11.31
N PHE A 113 -1.38 -8.35 -10.13
CA PHE A 113 -0.49 -9.42 -9.74
C PHE A 113 -0.50 -10.59 -10.73
N LYS A 114 -1.66 -10.82 -11.36
CA LYS A 114 -1.84 -11.85 -12.38
C LYS A 114 -1.80 -11.33 -13.82
N GLN A 115 -2.01 -10.03 -14.06
CA GLN A 115 -2.20 -9.53 -15.43
C GLN A 115 -1.07 -9.95 -16.37
N ASN A 116 -1.46 -10.75 -17.37
CA ASN A 116 -0.57 -11.42 -18.32
C ASN A 116 -0.45 -10.57 -19.58
N ARG A 117 0.36 -9.50 -19.57
CA ARG A 117 0.77 -8.93 -20.86
C ARG A 117 1.58 -9.96 -21.68
N ASN A 118 2.27 -10.90 -21.00
CA ASN A 118 3.27 -11.78 -21.62
C ASN A 118 3.36 -13.23 -21.06
N LYS A 119 2.23 -13.84 -20.65
CA LYS A 119 2.08 -15.27 -20.23
C LYS A 119 2.74 -15.74 -18.91
N GLN A 120 3.69 -15.03 -18.30
CA GLN A 120 4.01 -15.22 -16.87
C GLN A 120 3.81 -13.89 -16.15
N ASN A 121 3.48 -13.97 -14.87
CA ASN A 121 3.11 -12.83 -14.04
C ASN A 121 3.79 -12.91 -12.66
N ASN A 122 3.51 -11.92 -11.81
CA ASN A 122 4.08 -11.88 -10.47
C ASN A 122 3.60 -13.05 -9.60
N LYS A 123 2.40 -13.59 -9.82
CA LYS A 123 1.95 -14.81 -9.13
C LYS A 123 2.87 -15.99 -9.41
N ASP A 124 3.18 -16.26 -10.67
CA ASP A 124 4.07 -17.38 -11.04
C ASP A 124 5.47 -17.21 -10.46
N LEU A 125 5.99 -15.97 -10.49
CA LEU A 125 7.24 -15.59 -9.85
C LEU A 125 7.19 -15.88 -8.34
N TYR A 126 6.14 -15.42 -7.66
CA TYR A 126 5.98 -15.55 -6.23
C TYR A 126 5.90 -17.00 -5.77
N VAL A 127 5.12 -17.84 -6.46
CA VAL A 127 5.02 -19.28 -6.14
C VAL A 127 6.39 -19.95 -6.22
N GLN A 128 7.21 -19.63 -7.22
CA GLN A 128 8.56 -20.18 -7.34
C GLN A 128 9.51 -19.65 -6.26
N VAL A 129 9.39 -18.37 -5.92
CA VAL A 129 10.16 -17.73 -4.84
C VAL A 129 9.81 -18.35 -3.48
N LEU A 130 8.53 -18.54 -3.18
CA LEU A 130 8.06 -19.20 -1.97
C LEU A 130 8.61 -20.63 -1.86
N ARG A 131 8.64 -21.40 -2.95
CA ARG A 131 9.25 -22.73 -2.95
C ARG A 131 10.73 -22.70 -2.54
N LYS A 132 11.50 -21.72 -3.02
CA LYS A 132 12.91 -21.54 -2.64
C LYS A 132 13.05 -21.18 -1.15
N TYR A 133 12.18 -20.33 -0.61
CA TYR A 133 12.19 -19.97 0.80
C TYR A 133 11.75 -21.12 1.72
N LEU A 134 10.79 -21.92 1.29
CA LEU A 134 10.35 -23.10 2.02
C LEU A 134 11.51 -24.09 2.17
N GLN A 135 12.20 -24.41 1.07
CA GLN A 135 13.38 -25.30 1.04
C GLN A 135 14.55 -24.78 1.86
N LYS A 136 14.69 -23.45 1.95
CA LYS A 136 15.74 -22.79 2.75
C LYS A 136 15.32 -22.54 4.19
N GLU A 137 14.22 -23.13 4.65
CA GLU A 137 13.75 -23.06 6.05
C GLU A 137 13.52 -21.63 6.55
N TYR A 138 12.96 -20.76 5.70
CA TYR A 138 12.52 -19.43 6.11
C TYR A 138 11.12 -19.49 6.73
N THR A 139 10.86 -18.66 7.73
CA THR A 139 9.51 -18.29 8.15
C THR A 139 9.01 -17.18 7.22
N LEU A 140 7.84 -17.39 6.61
CA LEU A 140 7.16 -16.41 5.79
C LEU A 140 6.32 -15.49 6.66
N ILE A 141 6.46 -14.18 6.47
CA ILE A 141 5.57 -13.16 7.00
C ILE A 141 4.90 -12.43 5.84
N GLU A 142 3.59 -12.56 5.74
CA GLU A 142 2.76 -11.74 4.85
C GLU A 142 2.31 -10.49 5.61
N ASN A 143 2.88 -9.33 5.28
CA ASN A 143 2.72 -8.08 6.02
C ASN A 143 1.53 -7.23 5.55
N GLY A 144 0.34 -7.82 5.42
CA GLY A 144 -0.90 -7.12 5.05
C GLY A 144 -1.04 -6.77 3.57
N ASP A 145 -2.28 -6.44 3.21
CA ASP A 145 -2.75 -6.16 1.84
C ASP A 145 -2.26 -7.19 0.81
N VAL A 146 -2.35 -8.46 1.23
CA VAL A 146 -2.01 -9.57 0.35
C VAL A 146 -3.22 -9.93 -0.49
N GLU A 147 -4.35 -10.22 0.14
CA GLU A 147 -5.64 -10.31 -0.53
C GLU A 147 -6.29 -8.93 -0.56
N ASP A 148 -6.81 -8.54 -1.71
CA ASP A 148 -7.56 -7.30 -1.79
C ASP A 148 -9.06 -7.58 -1.65
N LEU A 149 -9.58 -7.42 -0.43
CA LEU A 149 -10.99 -7.64 -0.11
C LEU A 149 -11.80 -6.35 -0.14
N ILE A 150 -11.24 -5.24 -0.62
CA ILE A 150 -12.05 -4.04 -0.82
C ILE A 150 -13.00 -4.27 -2.00
N VAL A 151 -14.25 -3.82 -1.85
CA VAL A 151 -15.24 -3.88 -2.93
C VAL A 151 -14.87 -2.83 -3.98
N PHE A 152 -14.09 -3.19 -4.98
CA PHE A 152 -13.92 -2.30 -6.12
C PHE A 152 -15.13 -2.37 -7.05
N GLU A 153 -15.47 -1.24 -7.66
CA GLU A 153 -16.38 -1.16 -8.81
C GLU A 153 -17.77 -1.75 -8.53
N PRO A 154 -18.53 -1.17 -7.57
CA PRO A 154 -19.84 -1.70 -7.24
C PRO A 154 -20.73 -1.75 -8.50
N THR A 155 -21.42 -2.86 -8.71
CA THR A 155 -22.40 -2.99 -9.80
C THR A 155 -23.62 -2.10 -9.54
N MET A 156 -24.42 -1.84 -10.57
CA MET A 156 -25.71 -1.13 -10.37
C MET A 156 -26.61 -1.86 -9.38
N GLU A 157 -26.62 -3.20 -9.42
CA GLU A 157 -27.33 -4.03 -8.45
C GLU A 157 -26.80 -3.82 -7.03
N GLU A 158 -25.47 -3.76 -6.86
CA GLU A 158 -24.85 -3.48 -5.56
C GLU A 158 -25.24 -2.10 -5.04
N ILE A 159 -25.25 -1.09 -5.91
CA ILE A 159 -25.70 0.27 -5.56
C ILE A 159 -27.16 0.29 -5.13
N GLU A 160 -28.03 -0.35 -5.90
CA GLU A 160 -29.46 -0.41 -5.62
C GLU A 160 -29.73 -1.18 -4.33
N ALA A 161 -28.98 -2.25 -4.07
CA ALA A 161 -29.06 -2.99 -2.81
C ALA A 161 -28.60 -2.16 -1.61
N ARG A 162 -27.61 -1.27 -1.78
CA ARG A 162 -27.14 -0.35 -0.74
C ARG A 162 -28.09 0.83 -0.50
N ALA A 163 -29.01 1.10 -1.42
CA ALA A 163 -29.90 2.25 -1.31
C ALA A 163 -30.77 2.15 -0.05
N GLY A 164 -30.67 3.16 0.83
CA GLY A 164 -31.42 3.19 2.09
C GLY A 164 -30.83 2.35 3.22
N MET A 165 -29.69 1.67 3.02
CA MET A 165 -28.99 1.01 4.12
C MET A 165 -28.37 2.05 5.07
N ASN A 166 -28.49 1.80 6.37
CA ASN A 166 -27.73 2.53 7.38
C ASN A 166 -26.28 2.01 7.45
N GLN A 167 -25.41 2.71 8.20
CA GLN A 167 -23.99 2.36 8.31
C GLN A 167 -23.73 0.94 8.84
N GLN A 168 -24.55 0.44 9.77
CA GLN A 168 -24.41 -0.91 10.30
C GLN A 168 -24.76 -1.97 9.26
N GLN A 169 -25.83 -1.75 8.49
CA GLN A 169 -26.24 -2.61 7.39
C GLN A 169 -25.19 -2.63 6.27
N LEU A 170 -24.63 -1.47 5.91
CA LEU A 170 -23.54 -1.35 4.93
C LEU A 170 -22.31 -2.13 5.40
N LYS A 171 -21.90 -1.97 6.67
CA LYS A 171 -20.79 -2.74 7.26
C LYS A 171 -21.01 -4.24 7.14
N GLN A 172 -22.20 -4.73 7.53
CA GLN A 172 -22.50 -6.16 7.47
C GLN A 172 -22.54 -6.69 6.03
N ARG A 173 -23.07 -5.89 5.08
CA ARG A 173 -23.05 -6.23 3.67
C ARG A 173 -21.62 -6.35 3.14
N ARG A 174 -20.74 -5.39 3.46
CA ARG A 174 -19.32 -5.44 3.07
C ARG A 174 -18.62 -6.69 3.62
N VAL A 175 -18.82 -7.04 4.89
CA VAL A 175 -18.26 -8.27 5.47
C VAL A 175 -18.72 -9.51 4.70
N THR A 176 -19.99 -9.56 4.28
CA THR A 176 -20.53 -10.68 3.49
C THR A 176 -19.90 -10.73 2.10
N SER A 177 -19.85 -9.60 1.39
CA SER A 177 -19.24 -9.51 0.06
C SER A 177 -17.75 -9.88 0.09
N ARG A 178 -17.05 -9.55 1.18
CA ARG A 178 -15.64 -9.91 1.42
C ARG A 178 -15.40 -11.39 1.56
N GLY A 179 -16.26 -12.10 2.28
CA GLY A 179 -16.19 -13.57 2.37
C GLY A 179 -16.29 -14.22 0.99
N LEU A 180 -17.22 -13.73 0.15
CA LEU A 180 -17.40 -14.21 -1.22
C LEU A 180 -16.20 -13.86 -2.12
N ALA A 181 -15.67 -12.64 -2.01
CA ALA A 181 -14.49 -12.22 -2.74
C ALA A 181 -13.26 -13.07 -2.36
N PHE A 182 -13.07 -13.32 -1.07
CA PHE A 182 -11.99 -14.17 -0.56
C PHE A 182 -12.07 -15.59 -1.10
N ASP A 183 -13.26 -16.22 -1.10
CA ASP A 183 -13.42 -17.56 -1.68
C ASP A 183 -13.01 -17.62 -3.14
N LYS A 184 -13.36 -16.59 -3.92
CA LYS A 184 -12.99 -16.48 -5.33
C LYS A 184 -11.48 -16.27 -5.51
N ILE A 185 -10.87 -15.40 -4.70
CA ILE A 185 -9.41 -15.18 -4.68
C ILE A 185 -8.68 -16.50 -4.38
N VAL A 186 -9.12 -17.24 -3.36
CA VAL A 186 -8.52 -18.54 -3.02
C VAL A 186 -8.66 -19.54 -4.16
N GLU A 187 -9.84 -19.63 -4.75
CA GLU A 187 -10.13 -20.50 -5.88
C GLU A 187 -9.23 -20.20 -7.09
N ASP A 188 -9.07 -18.92 -7.40
CA ASP A 188 -8.26 -18.43 -8.51
C ASP A 188 -6.73 -18.56 -8.26
N ASN A 189 -6.34 -18.76 -7.00
CA ASN A 189 -4.96 -18.84 -6.53
C ASN A 189 -4.64 -20.14 -5.78
N ARG A 190 -5.34 -21.25 -6.07
CA ARG A 190 -5.18 -22.55 -5.39
C ARG A 190 -3.74 -23.03 -5.22
N ASP A 191 -2.91 -22.87 -6.25
CA ASP A 191 -1.49 -23.24 -6.26
C ASP A 191 -0.67 -22.44 -5.23
N LEU A 192 -0.95 -21.15 -5.13
CA LEU A 192 -0.35 -20.25 -4.14
C LEU A 192 -0.80 -20.62 -2.72
N TYR A 193 -2.10 -20.79 -2.49
CA TYR A 193 -2.61 -21.24 -1.17
C TYR A 193 -2.09 -22.63 -0.79
N THR A 194 -1.88 -23.52 -1.77
CA THR A 194 -1.22 -24.81 -1.54
C THR A 194 0.21 -24.61 -1.03
N MET A 195 0.96 -23.65 -1.60
CA MET A 195 2.30 -23.30 -1.14
C MET A 195 2.29 -22.71 0.27
N LEU A 196 1.41 -21.74 0.54
CA LEU A 196 1.24 -21.13 1.87
C LEU A 196 0.88 -22.19 2.93
N SER A 197 0.06 -23.19 2.57
CA SER A 197 -0.31 -24.28 3.48
C SER A 197 0.90 -25.13 3.93
N GLN A 198 1.97 -25.19 3.12
CA GLN A 198 3.20 -25.90 3.48
C GLN A 198 3.94 -25.14 4.59
N PHE A 199 4.10 -23.81 4.45
CA PHE A 199 4.65 -22.98 5.53
C PHE A 199 3.80 -23.09 6.80
N HIS A 200 2.47 -23.05 6.69
CA HIS A 200 1.56 -23.18 7.84
C HIS A 200 1.72 -24.53 8.56
N ARG A 201 1.72 -25.65 7.82
CA ARG A 201 1.90 -26.99 8.41
C ARG A 201 3.24 -27.16 9.12
N GLU A 202 4.25 -26.41 8.72
CA GLU A 202 5.57 -26.41 9.35
C GLU A 202 5.71 -25.36 10.47
N ASN A 203 4.63 -24.66 10.83
CA ASN A 203 4.63 -23.56 11.79
C ASN A 203 5.60 -22.42 11.40
N ARG A 204 5.68 -22.15 10.10
CA ARG A 204 6.56 -21.16 9.46
C ARG A 204 5.78 -20.12 8.65
N PHE A 205 4.50 -19.91 8.96
CA PHE A 205 3.65 -18.91 8.31
C PHE A 205 3.05 -17.96 9.35
N LEU A 206 3.30 -16.67 9.18
CA LEU A 206 2.70 -15.59 9.97
C LEU A 206 2.01 -14.64 9.00
N LYS A 207 0.76 -14.28 9.29
CA LYS A 207 -0.02 -13.34 8.49
C LYS A 207 -0.36 -12.12 9.33
N ILE A 208 -0.12 -10.95 8.80
CA ILE A 208 -0.50 -9.65 9.37
C ILE A 208 -1.64 -9.10 8.53
N ALA A 209 -2.61 -8.47 9.17
CA ALA A 209 -3.69 -7.74 8.51
C ALA A 209 -3.22 -6.36 8.01
N GLY A 210 -3.61 -6.02 6.79
CA GLY A 210 -3.60 -4.66 6.25
C GLY A 210 -5.01 -4.08 6.17
N ASN A 211 -5.15 -2.87 5.62
CA ASN A 211 -6.44 -2.20 5.50
C ASN A 211 -7.36 -2.83 4.46
N HIS A 212 -6.85 -3.66 3.55
CA HIS A 212 -7.66 -4.35 2.54
C HIS A 212 -8.17 -5.71 3.02
N ASP A 213 -7.52 -6.33 4.00
CA ASP A 213 -7.82 -7.69 4.47
C ASP A 213 -8.05 -7.79 5.99
N TYR A 214 -8.21 -6.67 6.71
CA TYR A 214 -8.45 -6.67 8.17
C TYR A 214 -9.67 -7.49 8.62
N ASN A 215 -10.67 -7.71 7.76
CA ASN A 215 -11.81 -8.58 8.12
C ASN A 215 -11.46 -10.06 8.20
N LEU A 216 -10.29 -10.48 7.71
CA LEU A 216 -9.78 -11.82 7.96
C LEU A 216 -9.49 -12.08 9.45
N GLN A 217 -9.52 -11.04 10.30
CA GLN A 217 -9.36 -11.16 11.74
C GLN A 217 -10.65 -11.55 12.50
N ASP A 218 -11.83 -11.49 11.87
CA ASP A 218 -13.08 -11.80 12.55
C ASP A 218 -14.19 -12.35 11.63
N GLY A 219 -15.26 -12.84 12.25
CA GLY A 219 -16.51 -13.21 11.60
C GLY A 219 -16.37 -14.22 10.46
N THR A 220 -17.15 -13.99 9.40
CA THR A 220 -17.21 -14.87 8.23
C THR A 220 -15.88 -14.98 7.50
N PRO A 221 -15.15 -13.88 7.18
CA PRO A 221 -13.89 -14.02 6.45
C PRO A 221 -12.81 -14.80 7.22
N LEU A 222 -12.72 -14.66 8.55
CA LEU A 222 -11.84 -15.52 9.37
C LEU A 222 -12.22 -16.99 9.27
N ALA A 223 -13.51 -17.33 9.35
CA ALA A 223 -13.95 -18.71 9.21
C ALA A 223 -13.57 -19.30 7.84
N HIS A 224 -13.66 -18.50 6.77
CA HIS A 224 -13.23 -18.91 5.43
C HIS A 224 -11.71 -19.14 5.39
N LEU A 225 -10.91 -18.26 6.00
CA LEU A 225 -9.47 -18.43 6.12
C LEU A 225 -9.12 -19.73 6.87
N GLN A 226 -9.78 -19.99 8.01
CA GLN A 226 -9.57 -21.19 8.82
C GLN A 226 -9.97 -22.48 8.11
N ASN A 227 -10.99 -22.43 7.24
CA ASN A 227 -11.35 -23.57 6.39
C ASN A 227 -10.22 -23.91 5.39
N LYS A 228 -9.45 -22.92 4.94
CA LYS A 228 -8.31 -23.12 4.03
C LYS A 228 -7.03 -23.47 4.75
N PHE A 229 -6.83 -22.91 5.94
CA PHE A 229 -5.70 -23.17 6.82
C PHE A 229 -6.21 -23.66 8.18
N PRO A 230 -6.51 -24.97 8.32
CA PRO A 230 -6.98 -25.51 9.59
C PRO A 230 -6.03 -25.16 10.74
N GLY A 231 -6.57 -24.60 11.81
CA GLY A 231 -5.82 -24.18 12.99
C GLY A 231 -5.00 -22.90 12.84
N ILE A 232 -5.15 -22.14 11.75
CA ILE A 232 -4.54 -20.80 11.65
C ILE A 232 -5.17 -19.86 12.69
N ASN A 233 -4.32 -19.05 13.31
CA ASN A 233 -4.77 -17.93 14.13
C ASN A 233 -5.40 -16.85 13.24
N ALA A 234 -6.18 -15.95 13.84
CA ALA A 234 -6.53 -14.70 13.17
C ALA A 234 -5.24 -13.97 12.74
N PRO A 235 -5.22 -13.31 11.56
CA PRO A 235 -4.11 -12.47 11.17
C PRO A 235 -3.77 -11.46 12.26
N TYR A 236 -2.48 -11.30 12.52
CA TYR A 236 -1.99 -10.41 13.56
C TYR A 236 -2.15 -8.95 13.13
N ASP A 237 -2.32 -8.04 14.07
CA ASP A 237 -2.12 -6.62 13.81
C ASP A 237 -0.62 -6.33 13.63
N TYR A 238 0.23 -7.02 14.39
CA TYR A 238 1.68 -6.98 14.24
C TYR A 238 2.42 -8.15 14.86
N VAL A 239 3.61 -8.40 14.31
CA VAL A 239 4.58 -9.41 14.75
C VAL A 239 5.79 -8.70 15.35
N LEU A 240 6.17 -9.11 16.56
CA LEU A 240 7.34 -8.63 17.27
C LEU A 240 8.40 -9.74 17.29
N LEU A 241 9.54 -9.53 16.62
CA LEU A 241 10.66 -10.45 16.69
C LEU A 241 11.60 -10.02 17.81
N THR A 242 11.88 -10.96 18.71
CA THR A 242 12.61 -10.71 19.94
C THR A 242 13.96 -11.42 19.94
N ASN A 243 14.95 -10.84 20.62
CA ASN A 243 16.24 -11.48 20.91
C ASN A 243 16.57 -11.22 22.37
N ASN A 244 16.75 -12.27 23.17
CA ASN A 244 16.93 -12.16 24.62
C ASN A 244 15.84 -11.30 25.30
N ASN A 245 14.57 -11.54 24.97
CA ASN A 245 13.38 -10.80 25.44
C ASN A 245 13.29 -9.32 25.02
N LYS A 246 14.26 -8.81 24.25
CA LYS A 246 14.21 -7.47 23.68
C LYS A 246 13.58 -7.51 22.29
N VAL A 247 12.65 -6.61 21.99
CA VAL A 247 12.08 -6.47 20.63
C VAL A 247 13.14 -5.88 19.71
N GLU A 248 13.60 -6.66 18.73
CA GLU A 248 14.56 -6.23 17.71
C GLU A 248 13.87 -5.71 16.45
N TYR A 249 12.71 -6.29 16.11
CA TYR A 249 11.89 -5.89 14.98
C TYR A 249 10.43 -5.81 15.39
N ALA A 250 9.75 -4.75 14.95
CA ALA A 250 8.31 -4.60 14.99
C ALA A 250 7.81 -4.53 13.55
N ILE A 251 7.02 -5.53 13.15
CA ILE A 251 6.54 -5.70 11.78
C ILE A 251 5.03 -5.51 11.80
N LEU A 252 4.56 -4.54 11.04
CA LEU A 252 3.14 -4.24 10.89
C LEU A 252 2.88 -3.64 9.51
N HIS A 253 1.63 -3.65 9.08
CA HIS A 253 1.31 -3.17 7.75
C HIS A 253 1.48 -1.65 7.62
N GLY A 254 1.01 -0.87 8.61
CA GLY A 254 1.23 0.59 8.66
C GLY A 254 -0.03 1.42 8.47
N HIS A 255 -1.14 0.82 8.03
CA HIS A 255 -2.43 1.50 7.94
C HIS A 255 -2.91 2.08 9.28
N GLN A 256 -2.45 1.54 10.42
CA GLN A 256 -2.69 2.09 11.76
C GLN A 256 -2.25 3.56 11.89
N PHE A 257 -1.31 4.01 11.05
CA PHE A 257 -0.75 5.35 11.07
C PHE A 257 -1.20 6.23 9.89
N ASP A 258 -2.20 5.79 9.14
CA ASP A 258 -2.83 6.53 8.05
C ASP A 258 -4.15 7.13 8.55
N THR A 259 -4.39 8.41 8.29
CA THR A 259 -5.58 9.12 8.76
C THR A 259 -6.88 8.51 8.22
N SER A 260 -6.87 8.02 6.97
CA SER A 260 -8.06 7.52 6.27
C SER A 260 -8.26 6.01 6.40
N THR A 261 -7.17 5.25 6.58
CA THR A 261 -7.19 3.78 6.59
C THR A 261 -6.81 3.13 7.93
N ASN A 262 -6.62 3.92 8.99
CA ASN A 262 -6.50 3.34 10.33
C ASN A 262 -7.78 2.57 10.72
N PRO A 263 -7.66 1.58 11.62
CA PRO A 263 -8.78 0.70 11.98
C PRO A 263 -10.07 1.37 12.45
N VAL A 264 -10.00 2.59 12.98
CA VAL A 264 -11.18 3.35 13.45
C VAL A 264 -11.92 3.98 12.28
N TYR A 265 -11.20 4.58 11.33
CA TYR A 265 -11.78 5.34 10.23
C TYR A 265 -11.95 4.53 8.94
N ALA A 266 -11.13 3.49 8.71
CA ALA A 266 -11.15 2.66 7.50
C ALA A 266 -12.55 2.17 7.09
N PRO A 267 -13.38 1.60 7.99
CA PRO A 267 -14.69 1.07 7.60
C PRO A 267 -15.65 2.12 7.02
N ARG A 268 -15.43 3.42 7.31
CA ARG A 268 -16.31 4.50 6.86
C ARG A 268 -15.67 5.37 5.80
N ILE A 269 -14.42 5.76 5.99
CA ILE A 269 -13.70 6.72 5.15
C ILE A 269 -12.88 5.98 4.10
N GLY A 270 -11.83 5.26 4.52
CA GLY A 270 -10.91 4.58 3.60
C GLY A 270 -11.62 3.66 2.60
N GLU A 271 -12.55 2.83 3.08
CA GLU A 271 -13.34 1.96 2.20
C GLU A 271 -14.19 2.74 1.20
N THR A 272 -14.87 3.80 1.65
CA THR A 272 -15.73 4.58 0.75
C THR A 272 -14.89 5.31 -0.29
N ILE A 273 -13.69 5.79 0.07
CA ILE A 273 -12.74 6.37 -0.87
C ILE A 273 -12.32 5.30 -1.89
N SER A 274 -11.87 4.12 -1.45
CA SER A 274 -11.45 3.05 -2.36
C SER A 274 -12.58 2.53 -3.26
N GLU A 275 -13.80 2.38 -2.73
CA GLU A 275 -15.01 2.01 -3.49
C GLU A 275 -15.36 3.08 -4.53
N SER A 276 -15.34 4.36 -4.13
CA SER A 276 -15.78 5.48 -4.96
C SER A 276 -14.72 5.93 -5.95
N LEU A 277 -13.47 5.57 -5.73
CA LEU A 277 -12.38 5.87 -6.65
C LEU A 277 -12.07 4.68 -7.55
N GLY A 278 -12.03 3.44 -7.04
CA GLY A 278 -11.47 2.28 -7.73
C GLY A 278 -11.89 2.10 -9.19
N TRP A 279 -13.13 2.44 -9.53
CA TRP A 279 -13.66 2.32 -10.89
C TRP A 279 -13.17 3.43 -11.85
N ALA A 280 -12.93 4.65 -11.38
CA ALA A 280 -12.42 5.78 -12.19
C ALA A 280 -10.92 6.07 -11.98
N TYR A 281 -10.40 5.60 -10.87
CA TYR A 281 -9.13 5.99 -10.27
C TYR A 281 -8.66 4.84 -9.39
N GLN A 282 -7.56 4.18 -9.72
CA GLN A 282 -7.14 2.96 -9.00
C GLN A 282 -6.42 3.23 -7.68
N GLY A 283 -6.97 4.17 -6.90
CA GLY A 283 -6.40 4.60 -5.63
C GLY A 283 -5.02 5.24 -5.79
N ALA A 284 -4.27 5.24 -4.70
CA ALA A 284 -2.90 5.74 -4.60
C ALA A 284 -1.90 5.01 -5.51
N ASP A 285 -2.33 4.02 -6.30
CA ASP A 285 -1.44 2.95 -6.71
C ASP A 285 -1.35 2.77 -8.20
N ARG A 286 -0.09 2.69 -8.61
CA ARG A 286 0.35 2.43 -9.96
C ARG A 286 0.70 0.96 -10.09
N THR A 287 0.50 0.42 -11.29
CA THR A 287 1.27 -0.74 -11.72
C THR A 287 2.36 -0.30 -12.66
N TRP A 288 3.56 -0.76 -12.40
CA TRP A 288 4.73 -0.45 -13.21
C TRP A 288 4.95 -1.61 -14.17
N ALA A 289 4.75 -1.38 -15.46
CA ALA A 289 5.05 -2.37 -16.47
C ALA A 289 6.56 -2.62 -16.56
N TRP A 290 6.94 -3.75 -17.15
CA TRP A 290 8.37 -4.10 -17.28
C TRP A 290 9.19 -3.03 -18.01
N ASN A 291 8.57 -2.34 -18.98
CA ASN A 291 9.23 -1.30 -19.76
C ASN A 291 9.31 0.05 -19.04
N ASP A 292 8.61 0.22 -17.91
CA ASP A 292 8.56 1.47 -17.14
C ASP A 292 9.78 1.62 -16.21
N ASP A 293 10.98 1.42 -16.77
CA ASP A 293 12.25 1.46 -16.05
C ASP A 293 12.38 0.39 -14.92
N CYS A 294 11.42 -0.53 -14.78
CA CYS A 294 11.51 -1.67 -13.85
C CYS A 294 12.75 -2.52 -14.12
N GLN A 295 13.17 -2.59 -15.39
CA GLN A 295 14.40 -3.25 -15.83
C GLN A 295 15.63 -2.79 -15.06
N LYS A 296 15.76 -1.52 -14.66
CA LYS A 296 16.94 -1.06 -13.91
C LYS A 296 17.05 -1.76 -12.55
N TRP A 297 15.91 -1.99 -11.90
CA TRP A 297 15.85 -2.72 -10.64
C TRP A 297 15.96 -4.22 -10.89
N ALA A 298 15.29 -4.71 -11.93
CA ALA A 298 15.31 -6.08 -12.36
C ALA A 298 16.59 -6.50 -13.12
N THR A 299 17.63 -5.67 -13.16
CA THR A 299 18.97 -6.02 -13.69
C THR A 299 20.10 -5.65 -12.72
N ALA A 300 19.78 -5.27 -11.47
CA ALA A 300 20.74 -4.87 -10.43
C ALA A 300 21.56 -3.60 -10.72
N ASN A 301 21.38 -2.95 -11.86
CA ASN A 301 22.18 -1.78 -12.24
C ASN A 301 21.62 -0.47 -11.66
N GLY A 302 20.36 -0.50 -11.20
CA GLY A 302 19.63 0.64 -10.69
C GLY A 302 19.44 0.59 -9.17
N PRO A 303 19.84 1.63 -8.42
CA PRO A 303 19.37 1.85 -7.05
C PRO A 303 17.84 1.97 -7.03
N PHE A 304 17.19 1.54 -5.95
CA PHE A 304 15.81 1.95 -5.70
C PHE A 304 15.79 3.32 -5.01
N ARG A 305 14.71 4.08 -5.19
CA ARG A 305 14.56 5.37 -4.53
C ARG A 305 14.27 5.15 -3.05
N ASN A 306 15.30 5.32 -2.23
CA ASN A 306 15.25 5.06 -0.81
C ASN A 306 15.08 6.37 -0.02
N VAL A 307 13.98 7.08 -0.24
CA VAL A 307 13.68 8.37 0.43
C VAL A 307 12.33 8.22 1.12
N ALA A 308 12.26 8.58 2.41
CA ALA A 308 11.01 8.55 3.15
C ALA A 308 10.01 9.49 2.49
N VAL A 309 8.75 9.10 2.43
CA VAL A 309 7.70 9.90 1.79
C VAL A 309 6.85 10.63 2.81
N THR A 310 6.25 11.71 2.33
CA THR A 310 5.23 12.45 3.05
C THR A 310 3.96 12.47 2.21
N ASP A 311 2.81 12.43 2.86
CA ASP A 311 1.51 12.70 2.25
C ASP A 311 1.18 14.21 2.24
N THR A 312 1.92 15.02 3.00
CA THR A 312 1.74 16.47 3.05
C THR A 312 2.16 17.12 1.74
N TYR A 313 1.29 17.95 1.18
CA TYR A 313 1.63 18.84 0.09
C TYR A 313 2.09 20.21 0.62
N LYS A 314 2.82 20.96 -0.18
CA LYS A 314 3.07 22.38 0.10
C LYS A 314 1.85 23.17 -0.35
N GLU A 315 1.17 23.83 0.59
CA GLU A 315 0.15 24.82 0.22
C GLU A 315 0.83 25.94 -0.58
N THR A 316 0.46 26.09 -1.85
CA THR A 316 0.82 27.29 -2.62
C THR A 316 -0.02 28.47 -2.14
N ASN A 317 0.50 29.68 -2.30
CA ASN A 317 -0.27 30.88 -1.94
C ASN A 317 -1.56 30.90 -2.77
N TRP A 318 -2.70 31.18 -2.15
CA TRP A 318 -4.02 31.16 -2.79
C TRP A 318 -4.10 32.00 -4.07
N LEU A 319 -3.25 33.04 -4.20
CA LEU A 319 -3.12 33.87 -5.39
C LEU A 319 -2.49 33.12 -6.57
N GLU A 320 -1.48 32.29 -6.32
CA GLU A 320 -0.92 31.35 -7.30
C GLU A 320 -1.93 30.26 -7.61
N THR A 321 -2.63 29.73 -6.60
CA THR A 321 -3.72 28.76 -6.81
C THR A 321 -4.88 29.33 -7.62
N ALA A 322 -5.13 30.64 -7.60
CA ALA A 322 -6.15 31.29 -8.42
C ALA A 322 -5.71 31.46 -9.88
N ILE A 323 -4.43 31.74 -10.11
CA ILE A 323 -3.81 31.81 -11.45
C ILE A 323 -3.72 30.39 -12.05
N ASP A 324 -3.26 29.42 -11.27
CA ASP A 324 -3.29 27.99 -11.61
C ASP A 324 -4.73 27.46 -11.73
N GLY A 325 -5.68 28.02 -10.98
CA GLY A 325 -7.11 27.77 -11.07
C GLY A 325 -7.71 28.22 -12.41
N ALA A 326 -7.20 29.32 -12.99
CA ALA A 326 -7.48 29.70 -14.36
C ALA A 326 -6.74 28.77 -15.35
N GLY A 327 -5.47 28.42 -15.06
CA GLY A 327 -4.66 27.40 -15.75
C GLY A 327 -5.34 26.03 -15.86
N LEU A 328 -6.10 25.66 -14.84
CA LEU A 328 -6.87 24.44 -14.67
C LEU A 328 -8.09 24.35 -15.60
N LEU A 329 -8.68 25.49 -15.96
CA LEU A 329 -9.74 25.56 -16.96
C LEU A 329 -9.20 25.50 -18.40
N ILE A 330 -7.91 25.82 -18.59
CA ILE A 330 -7.28 25.97 -19.92
C ILE A 330 -6.22 24.89 -20.23
N GLY A 331 -5.90 23.99 -19.30
CA GLY A 331 -5.02 22.84 -19.53
C GLY A 331 -3.52 23.12 -19.46
N ASN A 332 -3.08 24.00 -18.54
CA ASN A 332 -1.67 24.43 -18.42
C ASN A 332 -1.12 24.30 -16.98
N LEU A 333 -1.35 23.19 -16.26
CA LEU A 333 -0.77 23.00 -14.93
C LEU A 333 0.67 22.44 -15.01
N HIS A 334 1.64 23.31 -15.25
CA HIS A 334 3.06 22.90 -15.36
C HIS A 334 3.80 22.83 -14.01
N SER A 335 3.13 23.18 -12.89
CA SER A 335 3.73 23.18 -11.55
C SER A 335 3.35 21.95 -10.73
N LYS A 336 4.35 21.27 -10.15
CA LYS A 336 4.12 20.12 -9.25
C LYS A 336 3.30 20.51 -8.04
N ASP A 337 3.63 21.66 -7.43
CA ASP A 337 2.96 22.15 -6.23
C ASP A 337 1.49 22.51 -6.51
N ALA A 338 1.16 22.93 -7.73
CA ALA A 338 -0.22 23.20 -8.15
C ALA A 338 -1.05 21.93 -8.25
N TRP A 339 -0.49 20.87 -8.85
CA TRP A 339 -1.10 19.54 -8.87
C TRP A 339 -1.25 18.96 -7.47
N GLU A 340 -0.21 19.03 -6.63
CA GLU A 340 -0.28 18.53 -5.25
C GLU A 340 -1.29 19.31 -4.40
N SER A 341 -1.42 20.62 -4.61
CA SER A 341 -2.47 21.45 -3.99
C SER A 341 -3.87 21.10 -4.49
N LEU A 342 -4.02 20.75 -5.77
CA LEU A 342 -5.30 20.30 -6.34
C LEU A 342 -5.77 19.00 -5.69
N PHE A 343 -4.86 18.04 -5.54
CA PHE A 343 -5.15 16.73 -4.95
C PHE A 343 -5.06 16.72 -3.43
N LYS A 344 -4.51 17.78 -2.82
CA LYS A 344 -4.19 17.89 -1.40
C LYS A 344 -3.30 16.77 -0.88
N HIS A 345 -2.41 16.28 -1.74
CA HIS A 345 -1.49 15.21 -1.41
C HIS A 345 -0.22 15.32 -2.26
N ASN A 346 0.88 14.81 -1.73
CA ASN A 346 2.09 14.64 -2.52
C ASN A 346 1.87 13.59 -3.63
N ILE A 347 2.42 13.86 -4.81
CA ILE A 347 2.36 12.96 -5.96
C ILE A 347 3.76 12.40 -6.19
N ALA A 348 3.85 11.11 -6.51
CA ALA A 348 5.13 10.46 -6.76
C ALA A 348 5.66 10.76 -8.18
N TRP A 349 5.96 12.04 -8.42
CA TRP A 349 6.37 12.59 -9.72
C TRP A 349 7.59 11.90 -10.34
N GLU A 350 8.40 11.26 -9.52
CA GLU A 350 9.61 10.56 -9.95
C GLU A 350 9.38 9.26 -10.71
N TYR A 351 8.15 8.80 -10.77
CA TYR A 351 7.79 7.64 -11.57
C TYR A 351 7.37 8.02 -12.99
N PHE A 352 7.19 9.31 -13.30
CA PHE A 352 6.87 9.75 -14.66
C PHE A 352 8.12 9.97 -15.49
N GLU A 353 8.03 9.65 -16.78
CA GLU A 353 9.08 9.93 -17.76
C GLU A 353 9.16 11.44 -18.05
N ASN A 354 8.02 12.11 -18.15
CA ASN A 354 7.95 13.56 -18.34
C ASN A 354 8.16 14.28 -17.00
N THR A 355 9.14 15.18 -16.98
CA THR A 355 9.41 16.04 -15.81
C THR A 355 8.38 17.15 -15.64
N ASP A 356 7.64 17.47 -16.70
CA ASP A 356 6.55 18.44 -16.72
C ASP A 356 5.24 17.77 -16.28
N PRO A 357 4.61 18.19 -15.16
CA PRO A 357 3.42 17.56 -14.60
C PRO A 357 2.21 17.48 -15.53
N GLU A 358 1.95 18.54 -16.31
CA GLU A 358 0.86 18.54 -17.28
C GLU A 358 1.11 17.49 -18.36
N LYS A 359 2.31 17.44 -18.94
CA LYS A 359 2.68 16.41 -19.92
C LYS A 359 2.66 15.02 -19.32
N ALA A 360 3.16 14.82 -18.10
CA ALA A 360 3.06 13.53 -17.40
C ALA A 360 1.59 13.10 -17.29
N TYR A 361 0.71 13.99 -16.87
CA TYR A 361 -0.71 13.67 -16.81
C TYR A 361 -1.32 13.41 -18.19
N GLN A 362 -1.04 14.25 -19.20
CA GLN A 362 -1.66 14.15 -20.53
C GLN A 362 -1.12 13.00 -21.39
N LEU A 363 0.19 12.77 -21.36
CA LEU A 363 0.91 11.83 -22.21
C LEU A 363 1.17 10.49 -21.55
N GLU A 364 1.03 10.40 -20.23
CA GLU A 364 1.27 9.17 -19.49
C GLU A 364 0.02 8.70 -18.74
N VAL A 365 -0.61 9.55 -17.91
CA VAL A 365 -1.81 9.16 -17.15
C VAL A 365 -3.04 8.98 -18.03
N LYS A 366 -3.36 10.00 -18.84
CA LYS A 366 -4.48 9.95 -19.79
C LYS A 366 -4.23 8.99 -20.95
N THR A 367 -2.98 8.68 -21.27
CA THR A 367 -2.66 7.66 -22.26
C THR A 367 -2.70 6.25 -21.67
N GLY A 368 -2.84 6.11 -20.35
CA GLY A 368 -2.81 4.84 -19.65
C GLY A 368 -1.47 4.13 -19.77
N ASN A 369 -0.43 4.87 -20.17
CA ASN A 369 0.94 4.40 -20.12
C ASN A 369 1.37 4.33 -18.66
N GLU A 370 0.99 5.33 -17.86
CA GLU A 370 1.31 5.40 -16.43
C GLU A 370 0.09 5.67 -15.56
N PHE A 371 0.20 5.36 -14.27
CA PHE A 371 -0.83 5.66 -13.28
C PHE A 371 -0.42 6.83 -12.39
N PHE A 372 -1.44 7.51 -11.89
CA PHE A 372 -1.27 8.69 -11.04
C PHE A 372 -1.18 8.29 -9.56
N LYS A 373 0.06 8.05 -9.08
CA LYS A 373 0.33 7.67 -7.69
C LYS A 373 0.30 8.88 -6.74
N ILE A 374 -0.72 8.92 -5.90
CA ILE A 374 -0.84 9.85 -4.76
C ILE A 374 -0.30 9.17 -3.51
N ARG A 375 0.54 9.86 -2.74
CA ARG A 375 1.02 9.34 -1.46
C ARG A 375 0.00 9.59 -0.36
N HIS A 376 -0.28 8.55 0.40
CA HIS A 376 -1.26 8.56 1.49
C HIS A 376 -0.65 8.19 2.85
N LEU A 377 0.63 7.80 2.90
CA LEU A 377 1.33 7.52 4.14
C LEU A 377 2.44 8.54 4.42
N ASN A 378 2.42 9.12 5.61
CA ASN A 378 3.48 10.02 6.08
C ASN A 378 4.61 9.26 6.81
N GLU A 379 5.52 8.67 6.05
CA GLU A 379 6.66 7.93 6.61
C GLU A 379 7.56 8.85 7.47
N GLU A 380 7.71 10.13 7.13
CA GLU A 380 8.48 11.07 7.94
C GLU A 380 7.91 11.24 9.35
N ASN A 381 6.60 11.44 9.47
CA ASN A 381 5.94 11.60 10.77
C ASN A 381 5.95 10.30 11.57
N ILE A 382 5.74 9.16 10.93
CA ILE A 382 5.89 7.83 11.53
C ILE A 382 7.29 7.68 12.14
N ILE A 383 8.35 8.04 11.40
CA ILE A 383 9.72 7.94 11.88
C ILE A 383 9.97 8.92 13.05
N LYS A 384 9.43 10.14 12.97
CA LYS A 384 9.51 11.11 14.08
C LYS A 384 8.84 10.58 15.34
N TRP A 385 7.61 10.06 15.25
CA TRP A 385 6.89 9.47 16.37
C TRP A 385 7.58 8.22 16.91
N HIS A 386 8.09 7.35 16.04
CA HIS A 386 8.89 6.20 16.42
C HIS A 386 10.09 6.59 17.29
N ASN A 387 10.86 7.57 16.84
CA ASN A 387 12.02 8.04 17.58
C ASN A 387 11.64 8.74 18.90
N ALA A 388 10.49 9.41 18.96
CA ALA A 388 9.98 10.04 20.17
C ALA A 388 9.50 9.02 21.21
N CYS A 389 8.85 7.92 20.77
CA CYS A 389 8.38 6.86 21.66
C CYS A 389 9.50 5.94 22.15
N PHE A 390 10.57 5.76 21.36
CA PHE A 390 11.69 4.89 21.69
C PHE A 390 12.99 5.70 21.76
N THR A 391 13.13 6.54 22.77
CA THR A 391 14.24 7.50 22.88
C THR A 391 15.61 6.84 22.99
N ASP A 392 15.70 5.69 23.66
CA ASP A 392 16.93 4.90 23.76
C ASP A 392 17.19 4.07 22.49
N ALA A 393 18.24 4.44 21.75
CA ALA A 393 18.64 3.73 20.53
C ALA A 393 19.08 2.28 20.79
N ALA A 394 19.47 1.91 22.02
CA ALA A 394 19.85 0.54 22.36
C ALA A 394 18.62 -0.38 22.48
N THR A 395 17.45 0.16 22.82
CA THR A 395 16.19 -0.59 23.00
C THR A 395 15.17 -0.36 21.89
N ARG A 396 15.40 0.62 21.01
CA ARG A 396 14.54 0.93 19.87
C ARG A 396 14.44 -0.25 18.89
N PRO A 397 13.23 -0.75 18.61
CA PRO A 397 13.03 -1.80 17.60
C PRO A 397 13.26 -1.23 16.20
N LYS A 398 13.59 -2.10 15.24
CA LYS A 398 13.52 -1.77 13.82
C LYS A 398 12.06 -1.89 13.37
N LEU A 399 11.50 -0.79 12.88
CA LEU A 399 10.15 -0.72 12.35
C LEU A 399 10.13 -1.19 10.89
N VAL A 400 9.29 -2.17 10.57
CA VAL A 400 9.09 -2.69 9.22
C VAL A 400 7.63 -2.48 8.83
N LEU A 401 7.38 -1.64 7.82
CA LEU A 401 6.05 -1.34 7.29
C LEU A 401 5.79 -1.97 5.91
N GLY A 402 4.52 -1.87 5.49
CA GLY A 402 4.01 -2.01 4.12
C GLY A 402 3.28 -0.71 3.72
N HIS A 403 2.10 -0.85 3.12
CA HIS A 403 1.06 0.18 2.95
C HIS A 403 1.39 1.37 2.03
N SER A 404 2.61 1.89 2.04
CA SER A 404 2.99 2.99 1.12
C SER A 404 3.21 2.53 -0.32
N HIS A 405 3.30 1.20 -0.51
CA HIS A 405 3.63 0.54 -1.78
C HIS A 405 4.93 1.06 -2.39
N GLU A 406 5.88 1.44 -1.53
CA GLU A 406 7.23 1.78 -1.93
C GLU A 406 8.25 1.14 -0.98
N VAL A 407 9.26 0.47 -1.55
CA VAL A 407 10.30 -0.19 -0.77
C VAL A 407 11.24 0.83 -0.09
N ARG A 408 11.63 0.56 1.16
CA ARG A 408 12.56 1.38 1.96
C ARG A 408 13.55 0.49 2.71
N ALA A 409 14.80 0.93 2.77
CA ALA A 409 15.84 0.35 3.60
C ALA A 409 16.65 1.46 4.25
N LYS A 410 16.28 1.88 5.46
CA LYS A 410 16.96 2.99 6.15
C LYS A 410 17.01 4.25 5.27
N PRO A 411 15.85 4.82 4.90
CA PRO A 411 15.78 5.85 3.87
C PRO A 411 16.68 7.05 4.15
N LEU A 412 17.20 7.61 3.07
CA LEU A 412 18.19 8.68 3.08
C LEU A 412 17.62 9.99 3.60
N TYR A 413 17.94 10.27 4.85
CA TYR A 413 18.49 11.55 5.25
C TYR A 413 19.82 11.24 5.96
N ASN A 414 20.81 12.13 5.93
CA ASN A 414 22.10 11.99 6.63
C ASN A 414 21.94 12.01 8.17
N ASN A 415 20.91 11.35 8.71
CA ASN A 415 20.47 11.44 10.08
C ASN A 415 20.25 10.03 10.64
N GLU A 416 20.87 9.78 11.79
CA GLU A 416 20.72 8.58 12.63
C GLU A 416 19.26 8.19 12.90
N ASN A 417 18.32 9.11 12.75
CA ASN A 417 16.88 8.92 12.96
C ASN A 417 16.23 7.89 12.01
N TYR A 418 16.80 7.61 10.84
CA TYR A 418 16.17 6.75 9.81
C TYR A 418 16.67 5.31 9.81
N LYS A 419 17.75 5.00 10.55
CA LYS A 419 18.42 3.68 10.52
C LYS A 419 17.56 2.51 11.02
N TRP A 420 16.44 2.81 11.66
CA TRP A 420 15.52 1.86 12.27
C TRP A 420 14.27 1.61 11.44
N TYR A 421 14.21 2.11 10.19
CA TYR A 421 12.99 2.04 9.39
C TYR A 421 13.19 1.26 8.09
N TYR A 422 12.23 0.39 7.80
CA TYR A 422 12.11 -0.38 6.57
C TYR A 422 10.67 -0.34 6.09
N ASN A 423 10.49 -0.49 4.79
CA ASN A 423 9.19 -0.66 4.17
C ASN A 423 9.31 -1.73 3.08
N THR A 424 8.44 -2.72 3.12
CA THR A 424 8.40 -3.85 2.17
C THR A 424 7.38 -3.65 1.07
N GLY A 425 6.58 -2.58 1.14
CA GLY A 425 5.45 -2.40 0.26
C GLY A 425 5.89 -2.23 -1.18
N SER A 426 5.35 -3.11 -2.04
CA SER A 426 5.33 -3.04 -3.52
C SER A 426 5.45 -4.40 -4.22
N ALA A 427 5.27 -5.53 -3.54
CA ALA A 427 5.41 -6.84 -4.16
C ALA A 427 4.38 -7.11 -5.29
N GLY A 428 3.22 -6.44 -5.26
CA GLY A 428 2.14 -6.66 -6.21
C GLY A 428 2.21 -5.87 -7.51
N ARG A 429 2.93 -4.75 -7.48
CA ARG A 429 2.65 -3.62 -8.37
C ARG A 429 3.69 -3.45 -9.49
N PHE A 430 4.89 -4.01 -9.35
CA PHE A 430 5.92 -3.98 -10.40
C PHE A 430 5.87 -5.26 -11.22
N GLU A 431 5.65 -5.17 -12.52
CA GLU A 431 5.61 -6.33 -13.42
C GLU A 431 6.97 -7.03 -13.45
N ASN A 432 6.97 -8.35 -13.19
CA ASN A 432 8.17 -9.18 -13.08
C ASN A 432 9.17 -8.69 -12.00
N LEU A 433 8.66 -8.13 -10.90
CA LEU A 433 9.51 -7.68 -9.79
C LEU A 433 8.75 -7.76 -8.47
N ILE A 434 9.27 -8.56 -7.55
CA ILE A 434 8.74 -8.71 -6.20
C ILE A 434 9.80 -8.22 -5.22
N TRP A 435 9.45 -7.21 -4.42
CA TRP A 435 10.28 -6.71 -3.33
C TRP A 435 9.97 -7.45 -2.03
N GLY A 436 10.97 -7.57 -1.16
CA GLY A 436 10.78 -8.12 0.18
C GLY A 436 11.93 -7.77 1.12
N LEU A 437 11.80 -8.19 2.36
CA LEU A 437 12.84 -8.08 3.38
C LEU A 437 13.19 -9.45 3.92
N GLU A 438 14.47 -9.80 3.90
CA GLU A 438 14.98 -10.96 4.61
C GLU A 438 15.58 -10.54 5.94
N ILE A 439 15.29 -11.29 7.01
CA ILE A 439 15.97 -11.17 8.30
C ILE A 439 16.68 -12.47 8.58
N VAL A 440 18.01 -12.44 8.59
CA VAL A 440 18.87 -13.61 8.84
C VAL A 440 19.84 -13.25 9.95
N ASN A 441 19.84 -14.03 11.04
CA ASN A 441 20.70 -13.79 12.21
C ASN A 441 20.59 -12.34 12.74
N GLY A 442 19.37 -11.79 12.75
CA GLY A 442 19.09 -10.42 13.19
C GLY A 442 19.54 -9.30 12.25
N VAL A 443 19.96 -9.63 11.03
CA VAL A 443 20.32 -8.66 10.00
C VAL A 443 19.23 -8.60 8.94
N ALA A 444 18.65 -7.41 8.78
CA ALA A 444 17.61 -7.14 7.77
C ALA A 444 18.22 -6.64 6.46
N THR A 445 17.80 -7.26 5.35
CA THR A 445 18.29 -7.00 4.00
C THR A 445 17.12 -6.87 3.05
N VAL A 446 17.03 -5.75 2.32
CA VAL A 446 16.05 -5.62 1.24
C VAL A 446 16.48 -6.46 0.07
N ILE A 447 15.54 -7.23 -0.46
CA ILE A 447 15.75 -8.10 -1.60
C ILE A 447 14.72 -7.81 -2.68
N SER A 448 15.04 -8.22 -3.90
CA SER A 448 14.05 -8.34 -4.96
C SER A 448 14.19 -9.69 -5.66
N TRP A 449 13.10 -10.12 -6.28
CA TRP A 449 13.06 -11.26 -7.18
C TRP A 449 12.49 -10.84 -8.52
N SER A 450 13.04 -11.38 -9.60
CA SER A 450 12.57 -11.16 -10.96
C SER A 450 13.00 -12.33 -11.86
N PHE A 451 12.31 -12.56 -12.96
CA PHE A 451 12.85 -13.38 -14.05
C PHE A 451 13.91 -12.61 -14.83
N PRO A 452 15.10 -13.18 -15.10
CA PRO A 452 16.22 -12.50 -15.78
C PRO A 452 15.93 -12.13 -17.23
N ARG A 453 15.11 -12.95 -17.89
CA ARG A 453 14.53 -12.64 -19.18
C ARG A 453 13.05 -12.47 -18.94
N LEU A 454 12.44 -11.54 -19.68
CA LEU A 454 11.01 -11.32 -19.72
C LEU A 454 10.25 -12.65 -19.63
N TYR A 455 9.81 -12.98 -18.41
CA TYR A 455 8.94 -14.14 -18.16
C TYR A 455 9.53 -15.48 -18.60
N SER A 456 10.82 -15.72 -18.35
CA SER A 456 11.39 -17.06 -18.49
C SER A 456 12.62 -17.27 -17.61
N GLY A 457 12.84 -18.54 -17.25
CA GLY A 457 13.98 -18.98 -16.46
C GLY A 457 13.68 -19.09 -14.97
N GLU A 458 14.73 -19.38 -14.21
CA GLU A 458 14.67 -19.44 -12.75
C GLU A 458 14.62 -18.01 -12.17
N PRO A 459 13.77 -17.74 -11.16
CA PRO A 459 13.78 -16.47 -10.47
C PRO A 459 15.17 -16.12 -9.94
N GLU A 460 15.63 -14.91 -10.24
CA GLU A 460 16.87 -14.36 -9.73
C GLU A 460 16.62 -13.51 -8.49
N ARG A 461 17.37 -13.79 -7.44
CA ARG A 461 17.38 -13.00 -6.20
C ARG A 461 18.42 -11.89 -6.30
N ARG A 462 18.04 -10.69 -5.89
CA ARG A 462 18.97 -9.57 -5.73
C ARG A 462 18.92 -9.02 -4.32
N VAL A 463 20.05 -8.48 -3.90
CA VAL A 463 20.25 -7.85 -2.59
C VAL A 463 20.48 -6.38 -2.83
N TYR A 464 19.86 -5.54 -2.00
CA TYR A 464 20.10 -4.11 -2.00
C TYR A 464 20.70 -3.73 -0.66
N GLY A 465 22.00 -3.43 -0.70
CA GLY A 465 22.72 -2.90 0.45
C GLY A 465 22.48 -1.40 0.65
N PRO A 466 22.71 -0.86 1.85
CA PRO A 466 22.69 0.58 2.09
C PRO A 466 23.72 1.34 1.22
N ASP A 467 24.76 0.69 0.71
CA ASP A 467 25.82 1.30 -0.10
C ASP A 467 25.56 1.26 -1.62
N GLN A 468 24.57 0.49 -2.08
CA GLN A 468 24.20 0.39 -3.51
C GLN A 468 23.22 1.49 -3.94
N GLN A 469 23.34 2.67 -3.31
CA GLN A 469 22.47 3.79 -3.58
C GLN A 469 22.81 4.46 -4.90
N ALA A 470 21.84 5.22 -5.41
CA ALA A 470 22.05 6.01 -6.59
C ALA A 470 23.24 6.93 -6.36
N PRO A 471 24.16 7.07 -7.32
CA PRO A 471 25.02 8.23 -7.28
C PRO A 471 24.09 9.42 -7.11
N LYS A 472 24.30 10.22 -6.04
CA LYS A 472 23.57 11.48 -5.86
C LYS A 472 23.68 12.17 -7.20
N LYS A 473 22.60 12.23 -8.00
CA LYS A 473 22.55 13.17 -9.11
C LYS A 473 22.86 14.48 -8.41
N LYS A 474 24.02 15.08 -8.70
CA LYS A 474 24.27 16.47 -8.34
C LYS A 474 23.04 17.17 -8.86
N ILE A 475 22.14 17.57 -7.95
CA ILE A 475 21.08 18.48 -8.28
C ILE A 475 21.88 19.70 -8.70
N MET A 476 22.10 19.87 -10.00
CA MET A 476 22.65 21.09 -10.52
C MET A 476 21.64 22.12 -10.09
N ALA A 477 22.01 22.95 -9.12
CA ALA A 477 21.25 24.12 -8.75
C ALA A 477 20.91 24.78 -10.07
N SER A 478 19.62 24.87 -10.39
CA SER A 478 19.14 25.57 -11.57
C SER A 478 19.75 26.96 -11.50
N ALA A 479 20.67 27.25 -12.42
CA ALA A 479 21.15 28.61 -12.60
C ALA A 479 19.93 29.47 -12.89
N ASN A 480 19.71 30.50 -12.07
CA ASN A 480 18.75 31.55 -12.37
C ASN A 480 19.06 32.12 -13.77
N PRO A 481 18.06 32.27 -14.65
CA PRO A 481 18.10 33.29 -15.67
C PRO A 481 17.08 34.35 -15.27
N VAL A 482 17.50 35.28 -14.42
CA VAL A 482 16.86 36.60 -14.35
C VAL A 482 17.98 37.63 -14.41
N ASP A 483 18.28 38.02 -15.64
CA ASP A 483 18.65 39.38 -15.99
C ASP A 483 17.86 39.71 -17.25
N LEU A 484 16.66 40.25 -17.05
CA LEU A 484 15.96 41.23 -17.89
C LEU A 484 14.85 41.89 -17.06
#